data_AF-A0A956R901-F1
#
_entry.id   AF-A0A956R901-F1
#
_cell.length_a   1.000
_cell.length_b   1.000
_cell.length_c   1.000
_cell.angle_alpha   90.00
_cell.angle_beta   90.00
_cell.angle_gamma   90.00
#
_symmetry.space_group_name_H-M   'P 1'
#
loop_
_entity.id
_entity.type
_entity.pdbx_description
1 polymer ?
#
loop_
_entity_poly.entity_id
_entity_poly.type
_entity_poly.pdbx_seq_one_letter_code
_entity_poly.pdbx_strand_id
1 'polypeptide(L)'
;MQDPPTPPLPSTSSVLPSARIAALVDGGASDARLDELCAALGQELAPADAPYEEVLAHWFGAPGSTWHPRYRGPSDLWFRATPEQDEEIRVRFGERYEAAAAGALASWADTPRGALALVLLLDQLPRHMFRGRARMFATDEAARAVAERLLTSQAQGWLSPPQLAFVYMCLEHAE
;
A
#
# COMPACT_ATOMS: atom_id res chain seq x y z
N MET A 1 31.54 31.54 21.09
CA MET A 1 30.65 31.02 20.04
C MET A 1 30.57 29.51 20.29
N GLN A 2 29.59 29.08 21.08
CA GLN A 2 29.37 27.66 21.40
C GLN A 2 28.26 27.16 20.49
N ASP A 3 28.50 26.03 19.83
CA ASP A 3 27.50 25.37 18.99
C ASP A 3 26.29 24.92 19.82
N PRO A 4 25.07 24.95 19.25
CA PRO A 4 23.89 24.46 19.95
C PRO A 4 23.98 22.93 20.15
N PRO A 5 23.44 22.39 21.25
CA PRO A 5 23.47 20.96 21.52
C PRO A 5 22.66 20.20 20.46
N THR A 6 23.30 19.18 19.87
CA THR A 6 22.65 18.22 18.96
C THR A 6 21.48 17.52 19.68
N PRO A 7 20.24 17.53 19.14
CA PRO A 7 19.14 16.80 19.74
C PRO A 7 19.41 15.29 19.67
N PRO A 8 19.02 14.50 20.69
CA PRO A 8 19.21 13.06 20.67
C PRO A 8 18.38 12.43 19.55
N LEU A 9 18.98 11.50 18.82
CA LEU A 9 18.29 10.66 17.84
C LEU A 9 17.19 9.84 18.56
N PRO A 10 16.00 9.68 17.96
CA PRO A 10 14.97 8.83 18.55
C PRO A 10 15.48 7.39 18.68
N SER A 11 15.38 6.84 19.89
CA SER A 11 15.79 5.48 20.20
C SER A 11 15.00 4.46 19.39
N THR A 12 15.72 3.61 18.68
CA THR A 12 15.20 2.41 18.01
C THR A 12 14.76 1.38 19.05
N SER A 13 13.52 1.50 19.51
CA SER A 13 12.85 0.45 20.28
C SER A 13 11.42 0.28 19.77
N SER A 14 11.33 -0.33 18.59
CA SER A 14 10.19 -1.15 18.20
C SER A 14 10.76 -2.37 17.49
N VAL A 15 11.38 -3.24 18.30
CA VAL A 15 11.84 -4.56 17.85
C VAL A 15 10.63 -5.48 17.91
N LEU A 16 9.95 -5.65 16.78
CA LEU A 16 9.13 -6.84 16.52
C LEU A 16 10.04 -7.99 16.08
N PRO A 17 9.66 -9.26 16.33
CA PRO A 17 10.56 -10.24 16.95
C PRO A 17 11.53 -10.88 15.96
N SER A 18 12.79 -10.43 16.05
CA SER A 18 13.97 -11.02 15.38
C SER A 18 14.17 -12.52 15.68
N ALA A 19 13.56 -13.04 16.76
CA ALA A 19 13.74 -14.43 17.20
C ALA A 19 12.89 -15.48 16.43
N ARG A 20 11.78 -15.11 15.79
CA ARG A 20 10.93 -16.09 15.06
C ARG A 20 11.38 -16.37 13.63
N ILE A 21 11.98 -15.39 12.96
CA ILE A 21 12.49 -15.50 11.57
C ILE A 21 13.67 -16.50 11.50
N ALA A 22 14.54 -16.52 12.52
CA ALA A 22 15.68 -17.43 12.57
C ALA A 22 15.27 -18.91 12.64
N ALA A 23 14.12 -19.23 13.22
CA ALA A 23 13.62 -20.61 13.31
C ALA A 23 13.02 -21.15 12.00
N LEU A 24 12.93 -20.32 10.96
CA LEU A 24 12.18 -20.56 9.73
C LEU A 24 13.03 -20.92 8.51
N VAL A 25 14.33 -20.63 8.56
CA VAL A 25 15.25 -20.85 7.43
C VAL A 25 15.73 -22.30 7.35
N ASP A 26 15.69 -23.07 8.44
CA ASP A 26 16.29 -24.42 8.51
C ASP A 26 15.36 -25.58 8.11
N GLY A 27 14.10 -25.33 7.71
CA GLY A 27 13.13 -26.41 7.51
C GLY A 27 12.13 -26.17 6.40
N GLY A 28 12.59 -26.18 5.14
CA GLY A 28 11.79 -26.21 3.89
C GLY A 28 10.28 -26.03 4.07
N ALA A 29 9.83 -24.78 4.20
CA ALA A 29 8.42 -24.47 4.36
C ALA A 29 7.68 -24.68 3.02
N SER A 30 6.58 -25.42 3.05
CA SER A 30 5.68 -25.55 1.91
C SER A 30 5.00 -24.20 1.58
N ASP A 31 4.57 -24.00 0.33
CA ASP A 31 3.91 -22.77 -0.13
C ASP A 31 2.75 -22.34 0.79
N ALA A 32 1.92 -23.29 1.24
CA ALA A 32 0.82 -23.02 2.16
C ALA A 32 1.28 -22.51 3.55
N ARG A 33 2.47 -22.93 4.00
CA ARG A 33 3.05 -22.49 5.27
C ARG A 33 3.72 -21.12 5.14
N LEU A 34 4.28 -20.81 3.97
CA LEU A 34 4.74 -19.47 3.63
C LEU A 34 3.56 -18.49 3.51
N ASP A 35 2.44 -18.91 2.93
CA ASP A 35 1.22 -18.12 2.86
C ASP A 35 0.63 -17.84 4.25
N GLU A 36 0.54 -18.85 5.12
CA GLU A 36 0.12 -18.67 6.53
C GLU A 36 1.06 -17.75 7.30
N LEU A 37 2.37 -17.78 7.02
CA LEU A 37 3.36 -16.93 7.66
C LEU A 37 3.35 -15.50 7.14
N CYS A 38 3.20 -15.29 5.84
CA CYS A 38 2.98 -13.98 5.25
C CYS A 38 1.68 -13.36 5.77
N ALA A 39 0.62 -14.17 5.94
CA ALA A 39 -0.63 -13.74 6.56
C ALA A 39 -0.43 -13.40 8.05
N ALA A 40 0.26 -14.25 8.82
CA ALA A 40 0.50 -14.03 10.25
C ALA A 40 1.41 -12.81 10.53
N LEU A 41 2.45 -12.61 9.71
CA LEU A 41 3.32 -11.42 9.79
C LEU A 41 2.62 -10.16 9.26
N GLY A 42 1.70 -10.31 8.29
CA GLY A 42 0.85 -9.24 7.78
C GLY A 42 -0.20 -8.75 8.79
N GLN A 43 -0.60 -9.58 9.76
CA GLN A 43 -1.51 -9.19 10.85
C GLN A 43 -0.82 -8.50 12.04
N GLU A 44 0.51 -8.54 12.15
CA GLU A 44 1.27 -7.77 13.14
C GLU A 44 1.59 -6.33 12.67
N LEU A 45 1.24 -5.98 11.42
CA LEU A 45 1.44 -4.65 10.83
C LEU A 45 0.18 -3.78 10.98
N ALA A 46 0.22 -2.85 11.93
CA ALA A 46 -0.78 -1.82 12.21
C ALA A 46 -2.15 -2.35 12.68
N PRO A 47 -2.86 -1.60 13.53
CA PRO A 47 -4.11 -2.10 14.07
C PRO A 47 -5.14 -2.22 12.93
N ALA A 48 -5.97 -3.26 12.98
CA ALA A 48 -6.93 -3.60 11.90
C ALA A 48 -7.96 -2.50 11.60
N ASP A 49 -8.01 -1.45 12.42
CA ASP A 49 -8.82 -0.24 12.28
C ASP A 49 -8.05 0.94 11.63
N ALA A 50 -6.81 0.72 11.17
CA ALA A 50 -6.04 1.75 10.51
C ALA A 50 -6.81 2.27 9.28
N PRO A 51 -6.91 3.60 9.10
CA PRO A 51 -7.85 4.19 8.14
C PRO A 51 -7.52 3.89 6.67
N TYR A 52 -6.30 3.41 6.39
CA TYR A 52 -5.87 2.96 5.07
C TYR A 52 -6.26 1.50 4.74
N GLU A 53 -6.61 0.70 5.74
CA GLU A 53 -6.98 -0.71 5.51
C GLU A 53 -8.23 -0.85 4.66
N GLU A 54 -9.15 0.12 4.71
CA GLU A 54 -10.33 0.10 3.86
C GLU A 54 -9.98 0.22 2.36
N VAL A 55 -8.97 1.02 2.03
CA VAL A 55 -8.48 1.16 0.64
C VAL A 55 -7.87 -0.15 0.17
N LEU A 56 -7.00 -0.73 0.99
CA LEU A 56 -6.33 -2.00 0.68
C LEU A 56 -7.32 -3.16 0.59
N ALA A 57 -8.29 -3.23 1.50
CA ALA A 57 -9.32 -4.26 1.51
C ALA A 57 -10.26 -4.16 0.31
N HIS A 58 -10.60 -2.93 -0.11
CA HIS A 58 -11.38 -2.74 -1.33
C HIS A 58 -10.61 -3.16 -2.57
N TRP A 59 -9.32 -2.81 -2.67
CA TRP A 59 -8.53 -3.06 -3.87
C TRP A 59 -8.02 -4.50 -3.99
N PHE A 60 -7.57 -5.10 -2.89
CA PHE A 60 -6.93 -6.41 -2.86
C PHE A 60 -7.79 -7.51 -2.21
N GLY A 61 -8.92 -7.16 -1.59
CA GLY A 61 -9.71 -8.07 -0.75
C GLY A 61 -9.25 -8.04 0.71
N ALA A 62 -10.06 -8.66 1.59
CA ALA A 62 -9.81 -8.65 3.03
C ALA A 62 -8.46 -9.31 3.40
N PRO A 63 -7.79 -8.88 4.49
CA PRO A 63 -6.56 -9.52 4.97
C PRO A 63 -6.74 -11.04 5.14
N GLY A 64 -5.80 -11.84 4.62
CA GLY A 64 -5.88 -13.31 4.67
C GLY A 64 -6.78 -13.94 3.60
N SER A 65 -7.41 -13.15 2.72
CA SER A 65 -7.94 -13.68 1.48
C SER A 65 -6.78 -14.24 0.66
N THR A 66 -6.85 -15.52 0.28
CA THR A 66 -5.81 -16.15 -0.54
C THR A 66 -5.76 -15.48 -1.90
N TRP A 67 -4.80 -14.57 -2.05
CA TRP A 67 -4.31 -14.22 -3.38
C TRP A 67 -3.74 -15.50 -3.99
N HIS A 68 -4.29 -15.94 -5.12
CA HIS A 68 -3.81 -17.12 -5.83
C HIS A 68 -3.37 -16.70 -7.25
N PRO A 69 -2.24 -17.21 -7.79
CA PRO A 69 -1.78 -16.89 -9.15
C PRO A 69 -2.79 -17.26 -10.26
N ARG A 70 -3.78 -18.11 -9.95
CA ARG A 70 -4.94 -18.44 -10.80
C ARG A 70 -6.27 -17.86 -10.30
N TYR A 71 -6.27 -17.05 -9.23
CA TYR A 71 -7.46 -16.36 -8.76
C TYR A 71 -7.84 -15.28 -9.78
N ARG A 72 -9.05 -15.42 -10.31
CA ARG A 72 -9.68 -14.46 -11.21
C ARG A 72 -10.58 -13.55 -10.35
N GLY A 73 -9.96 -12.68 -9.55
CA GLY A 73 -10.64 -11.66 -8.75
C GLY A 73 -9.63 -10.63 -8.23
N PRO A 74 -9.98 -9.35 -8.01
CA PRO A 74 -10.97 -8.54 -8.70
C PRO A 74 -10.41 -8.08 -10.06
N SER A 75 -10.14 -9.04 -10.95
CA SER A 75 -9.66 -8.74 -12.31
C SER A 75 -10.61 -7.81 -13.08
N ASP A 76 -11.90 -7.82 -12.73
CA ASP A 76 -12.86 -6.89 -13.32
C ASP A 76 -12.68 -5.47 -12.78
N LEU A 77 -12.30 -5.28 -11.52
CA LEU A 77 -12.06 -3.94 -10.96
C LEU A 77 -10.77 -3.33 -11.55
N TRP A 78 -9.74 -4.15 -11.75
CA TRP A 78 -8.46 -3.68 -12.31
C TRP A 78 -8.46 -3.55 -13.85
N PHE A 79 -9.26 -4.36 -14.56
CA PHE A 79 -9.20 -4.45 -16.04
C PHE A 79 -10.56 -4.34 -16.76
N ARG A 80 -11.70 -4.36 -16.06
CA ARG A 80 -13.05 -4.23 -16.65
C ARG A 80 -13.93 -3.26 -15.84
N ALA A 81 -13.41 -2.06 -15.68
CA ALA A 81 -14.13 -1.03 -14.95
C ALA A 81 -15.50 -0.72 -15.58
N THR A 82 -16.54 -0.78 -14.75
CA THR A 82 -17.92 -0.41 -15.12
C THR A 82 -18.29 0.95 -14.53
N PRO A 83 -19.29 1.65 -15.10
CA PRO A 83 -19.79 2.91 -14.51
C PRO A 83 -20.23 2.77 -13.06
N GLU A 84 -20.75 1.60 -12.66
CA GLU A 84 -21.17 1.31 -11.29
C GLU A 84 -19.97 1.24 -10.34
N GLN A 85 -18.87 0.61 -10.77
CA GLN A 85 -17.64 0.55 -9.99
C GLN A 85 -16.98 1.92 -9.87
N ASP A 86 -16.97 2.70 -10.96
CA ASP A 86 -16.43 4.07 -10.95
C ASP A 86 -17.20 4.95 -9.94
N GLU A 87 -18.53 4.84 -9.92
CA GLU A 87 -19.39 5.57 -8.99
C GLU A 87 -19.23 5.09 -7.55
N GLU A 88 -19.14 3.78 -7.30
CA GLU A 88 -18.85 3.23 -5.97
C GLU A 88 -17.52 3.78 -5.44
N ILE A 89 -16.46 3.70 -6.23
CA ILE A 89 -15.13 4.21 -5.86
C ILE A 89 -15.21 5.71 -5.56
N ARG A 90 -15.88 6.48 -6.41
CA ARG A 90 -16.04 7.94 -6.22
C ARG A 90 -16.77 8.29 -4.93
N VAL A 91 -17.90 7.63 -4.65
CA VAL A 91 -18.67 7.87 -3.42
C VAL A 91 -17.89 7.46 -2.19
N ARG A 92 -17.22 6.31 -2.24
CA ARG A 92 -16.55 5.71 -1.08
C ARG A 92 -15.21 6.34 -0.72
N PHE A 93 -14.44 6.75 -1.74
CA PHE A 93 -13.07 7.22 -1.54
C PHE A 93 -12.84 8.65 -1.99
N GLY A 94 -13.84 9.35 -2.55
CA GLY A 94 -13.69 10.72 -3.03
C GLY A 94 -13.13 11.68 -1.98
N GLU A 95 -13.68 11.68 -0.76
CA GLU A 95 -13.18 12.54 0.32
C GLU A 95 -11.74 12.21 0.72
N ARG A 96 -11.38 10.91 0.74
CA ARG A 96 -10.01 10.46 1.02
C ARG A 96 -9.04 10.84 -0.08
N TYR A 97 -9.47 10.79 -1.33
CA TYR A 97 -8.70 11.27 -2.47
C TYR A 97 -8.41 12.77 -2.31
N GLU A 98 -9.41 13.60 -2.02
CA GLU A 98 -9.18 15.04 -1.82
C GLU A 98 -8.21 15.30 -0.65
N ALA A 99 -8.36 14.56 0.46
CA ALA A 99 -7.44 14.66 1.59
C ALA A 99 -6.01 14.23 1.24
N ALA A 100 -5.84 13.15 0.47
CA ALA A 100 -4.54 12.68 0.00
C ALA A 100 -3.90 13.69 -0.97
N ALA A 101 -4.68 14.21 -1.92
CA ALA A 101 -4.25 15.21 -2.90
C ALA A 101 -3.83 16.52 -2.23
N ALA A 102 -4.47 16.89 -1.10
CA ALA A 102 -4.09 18.02 -0.27
C ALA A 102 -2.90 17.74 0.68
N GLY A 103 -2.35 16.53 0.68
CA GLY A 103 -1.24 16.12 1.55
C GLY A 103 -1.63 15.84 3.00
N ALA A 104 -2.93 15.87 3.34
CA ALA A 104 -3.41 15.68 4.72
C ALA A 104 -3.20 14.24 5.24
N LEU A 105 -2.94 13.28 4.34
CA LEU A 105 -2.68 11.88 4.66
C LEU A 105 -1.19 11.50 4.59
N ALA A 106 -0.27 12.47 4.58
CA ALA A 106 1.16 12.22 4.41
C ALA A 106 1.77 11.21 5.41
N SER A 107 1.24 11.16 6.65
CA SER A 107 1.68 10.21 7.69
C SER A 107 1.41 8.74 7.35
N TRP A 108 0.52 8.44 6.39
CA TRP A 108 0.31 7.06 5.94
C TRP A 108 1.57 6.48 5.30
N ALA A 109 2.42 7.33 4.72
CA ALA A 109 3.69 6.92 4.11
C ALA A 109 4.72 6.41 5.12
N ASP A 110 4.47 6.52 6.44
CA ASP A 110 5.37 6.03 7.48
C ASP A 110 5.32 4.49 7.65
N THR A 111 4.38 3.83 6.98
CA THR A 111 4.24 2.37 6.97
C THR A 111 4.17 1.83 5.53
N PRO A 112 4.62 0.60 5.26
CA PRO A 112 4.53 0.02 3.91
C PRO A 112 3.10 -0.04 3.38
N ARG A 113 2.16 -0.44 4.25
CA ARG A 113 0.74 -0.59 3.92
C ARG A 113 0.06 0.76 3.67
N GLY A 114 0.31 1.74 4.53
CA GLY A 114 -0.22 3.09 4.34
C GLY A 114 0.39 3.78 3.09
N ALA A 115 1.68 3.57 2.81
CA ALA A 115 2.32 4.06 1.59
C ALA A 115 1.67 3.44 0.33
N LEU A 116 1.43 2.13 0.33
CA LEU A 116 0.72 1.46 -0.75
C LEU A 116 -0.71 2.00 -0.93
N ALA A 117 -1.44 2.25 0.16
CA ALA A 117 -2.78 2.82 0.09
C ALA A 117 -2.77 4.24 -0.49
N LEU A 118 -1.75 5.05 -0.18
CA LEU A 118 -1.55 6.36 -0.80
C LEU A 118 -1.28 6.23 -2.30
N VAL A 119 -0.43 5.29 -2.72
CA VAL A 119 -0.20 5.03 -4.15
C VAL A 119 -1.52 4.71 -4.86
N LEU A 120 -2.34 3.81 -4.30
CA LEU A 120 -3.64 3.49 -4.88
C LEU A 120 -4.58 4.69 -4.93
N LEU A 121 -4.69 5.46 -3.83
CA LEU A 121 -5.55 6.64 -3.76
C LEU A 121 -5.15 7.72 -4.77
N LEU A 122 -3.85 7.87 -5.06
CA LEU A 122 -3.33 8.95 -5.88
C LEU A 122 -3.12 8.57 -7.35
N ASP A 123 -3.01 7.28 -7.69
CA ASP A 123 -2.76 6.81 -9.05
C ASP A 123 -3.92 5.96 -9.61
N GLN A 124 -4.34 4.92 -8.89
CA GLN A 124 -5.31 3.95 -9.39
C GLN A 124 -6.77 4.43 -9.28
N LEU A 125 -7.16 4.92 -8.10
CA LEU A 125 -8.53 5.36 -7.84
C LEU A 125 -8.96 6.56 -8.72
N PRO A 126 -8.11 7.55 -9.02
CA PRO A 126 -8.45 8.67 -9.90
C PRO A 126 -8.79 8.22 -11.33
N ARG A 127 -8.23 7.11 -11.80
CA ARG A 127 -8.51 6.53 -13.14
C ARG A 127 -9.94 5.98 -13.24
N HIS A 128 -10.53 5.61 -12.11
CA HIS A 128 -11.96 5.30 -11.98
C HIS A 128 -12.79 6.57 -11.77
N MET A 129 -12.47 7.36 -10.74
CA MET A 129 -13.27 8.53 -10.34
C MET A 129 -13.39 9.59 -11.44
N PHE A 130 -12.33 9.76 -12.24
CA PHE A 130 -12.21 10.84 -13.22
C PHE A 130 -12.01 10.32 -14.65
N ARG A 131 -12.53 9.13 -14.98
CA ARG A 131 -12.44 8.54 -16.32
C ARG A 131 -12.75 9.57 -17.43
N GLY A 132 -11.87 9.63 -18.43
CA GLY A 132 -11.99 10.54 -19.57
C GLY A 132 -11.73 12.02 -19.27
N ARG A 133 -11.26 12.37 -18.06
CA ARG A 133 -10.98 13.76 -17.66
C ARG A 133 -9.51 13.91 -17.28
N ALA A 134 -8.93 15.08 -17.58
CA ALA A 134 -7.54 15.41 -17.24
C ALA A 134 -7.23 15.23 -15.73
N ARG A 135 -8.25 15.38 -14.88
CA ARG A 135 -8.13 15.19 -13.42
C ARG A 135 -7.64 13.80 -13.02
N MET A 136 -7.77 12.78 -13.87
CA MET A 136 -7.27 11.44 -13.56
C MET A 136 -5.75 11.38 -13.35
N PHE A 137 -5.01 12.33 -13.95
CA PHE A 137 -3.55 12.41 -13.89
C PHE A 137 -3.05 13.45 -12.88
N ALA A 138 -3.97 14.19 -12.23
CA ALA A 138 -3.62 15.36 -11.42
C ALA A 138 -2.74 15.04 -10.20
N THR A 139 -2.70 13.76 -9.80
CA THR A 139 -2.01 13.28 -8.60
C THR A 139 -0.92 12.25 -8.92
N ASP A 140 -0.63 11.98 -10.19
CA ASP A 140 0.35 10.96 -10.61
C ASP A 140 1.76 11.28 -10.07
N GLU A 141 2.17 12.54 -10.10
CA GLU A 141 3.46 12.99 -9.54
C GLU A 141 3.56 12.79 -8.02
N ALA A 142 2.46 13.02 -7.29
CA ALA A 142 2.41 12.76 -5.85
C ALA A 142 2.47 11.26 -5.55
N ALA A 143 1.81 10.45 -6.37
CA ALA A 143 1.87 8.99 -6.28
C ALA A 143 3.29 8.47 -6.55
N ARG A 144 3.97 9.00 -7.58
CA ARG A 144 5.38 8.69 -7.91
C ARG A 144 6.30 8.94 -6.73
N ALA A 145 6.19 10.11 -6.09
CA ALA A 145 7.02 10.44 -4.93
C ALA A 145 6.84 9.46 -3.76
N VAL A 146 5.61 8.97 -3.52
CA VAL A 146 5.35 7.94 -2.50
C VAL A 146 5.93 6.59 -2.92
N ALA A 147 5.75 6.19 -4.17
CA ALA A 147 6.26 4.93 -4.71
C ALA A 147 7.79 4.85 -4.63
N GLU A 148 8.50 5.91 -5.00
CA GLU A 148 9.97 5.97 -4.92
C GLU A 148 10.48 5.84 -3.48
N ARG A 149 9.84 6.52 -2.53
CA ARG A 149 10.16 6.39 -1.10
C ARG A 149 9.93 4.97 -0.59
N LEU A 150 8.86 4.32 -1.04
CA LEU A 150 8.54 2.95 -0.66
C LEU A 150 9.59 1.96 -1.20
N LEU A 151 9.98 2.09 -2.47
CA LEU A 151 10.96 1.22 -3.12
C LEU A 151 12.40 1.39 -2.60
N THR A 152 12.76 2.61 -2.19
CA THR A 152 14.08 2.90 -1.60
C THR A 152 14.19 2.48 -0.13
N SER A 153 13.07 2.15 0.51
CA SER A 153 13.02 1.64 1.88
C SER A 153 13.23 0.13 1.94
N GLN A 154 13.69 -0.40 3.08
CA GLN A 154 13.66 -1.85 3.34
C GLN A 154 12.22 -2.40 3.49
N ALA A 155 11.23 -1.51 3.49
CA ALA A 155 9.83 -1.82 3.71
C ALA A 155 9.15 -2.49 2.49
N GLN A 156 9.78 -2.47 1.31
CA GLN A 156 9.27 -3.19 0.12
C GLN A 156 9.18 -4.71 0.32
N GLY A 157 10.03 -5.30 1.18
CA GLY A 157 10.02 -6.74 1.47
C GLY A 157 8.76 -7.23 2.18
N TRP A 158 7.89 -6.31 2.59
CA TRP A 158 6.61 -6.58 3.26
C TRP A 158 5.42 -6.56 2.30
N LEU A 159 5.63 -6.24 1.02
CA LEU A 159 4.59 -6.24 0.01
C LEU A 159 4.52 -7.59 -0.70
N SER A 160 3.31 -8.07 -0.94
CA SER A 160 3.11 -9.22 -1.82
C SER A 160 3.44 -8.84 -3.29
N PRO A 161 3.77 -9.81 -4.16
CA PRO A 161 4.10 -9.51 -5.56
C PRO A 161 3.06 -8.65 -6.32
N PRO A 162 1.73 -8.84 -6.15
CA PRO A 162 0.72 -7.96 -6.75
C PRO A 162 0.77 -6.54 -6.21
N GLN A 163 0.94 -6.38 -4.91
CA GLN A 163 1.03 -5.06 -4.28
C GLN A 163 2.23 -4.29 -4.84
N LEU A 164 3.37 -4.97 -4.96
CA LEU A 164 4.56 -4.42 -5.55
C LEU A 164 4.37 -4.06 -7.03
N ALA A 165 3.61 -4.85 -7.79
CA ALA A 165 3.30 -4.53 -9.19
C ALA A 165 2.55 -3.20 -9.34
N PHE A 166 1.60 -2.88 -8.45
CA PHE A 166 0.91 -1.59 -8.45
C PHE A 166 1.83 -0.42 -8.11
N VAL A 167 2.84 -0.63 -7.26
CA VAL A 167 3.87 0.39 -6.96
C VAL A 167 4.70 0.69 -8.20
N TYR A 168 5.13 -0.33 -8.94
CA TYR A 168 5.86 -0.13 -10.20
C TYR A 168 5.00 0.49 -11.29
N MET A 169 3.73 0.06 -11.42
CA MET A 169 2.82 0.60 -12.43
C MET A 169 2.58 2.10 -12.26
N CYS A 170 2.53 2.60 -11.02
CA CYS A 170 2.45 4.02 -10.74
C CYS A 170 3.64 4.83 -11.31
N LEU A 171 4.84 4.22 -11.37
CA LEU A 171 6.02 4.89 -11.94
C LEU A 171 5.91 5.05 -13.46
N GLU A 172 5.30 4.09 -14.15
CA GLU A 172 5.08 4.11 -15.61
C GLU A 172 4.01 5.15 -16.02
N HIS A 173 3.16 5.58 -15.09
CA HIS A 173 2.11 6.55 -15.36
C HIS A 173 2.57 8.01 -15.28
N ALA A 174 3.66 8.28 -14.56
CA ALA A 174 4.08 9.62 -14.21
C ALA A 174 4.96 10.29 -15.28
N GLU A 175 4.66 10.05 -16.57
CA GLU A 175 5.38 10.63 -17.73
C GLU A 175 4.87 12.02 -18.16
#